data_AF-A0A7Y7ZGX2-F1
#
_entry.id   AF-A0A7Y7ZGX2-F1
#
_cell.length_a   1.000
_cell.length_b   1.000
_cell.length_c   1.000
_cell.angle_alpha   90.00
_cell.angle_beta   90.00
_cell.angle_gamma   90.00
#
_symmetry.space_group_name_H-M   'P 1'
#
loop_
_entity.id
_entity.type
_entity.pdbx_description
1 polymer ?
#
loop_
_entity_poly.entity_id
_entity_poly.type
_entity_poly.pdbx_seq_one_letter_code
_entity_poly.pdbx_strand_id
1 'polypeptide(L)'
;MDNNTLAERMSHEGFSDTIIRIQTGSHRASVTQLQPALPSLDSVDFDSDKAAAAISLVMNYLELWGPADVEVGIDALISAHKKSTCEQYPFPLTLEESWIIARECRCQGSSAVLNLLFSSLNQDC
;
A
#
# COMPACT_ATOMS: atom_id res chain seq x y z
N MET A 1 9.27 -3.25 -17.96
CA MET A 1 8.72 -1.88 -17.89
C MET A 1 9.87 -0.97 -17.54
N ASP A 2 10.03 0.20 -18.18
CA ASP A 2 11.13 1.13 -17.87
C ASP A 2 10.85 1.81 -16.51
N ASN A 3 11.82 1.79 -15.59
CA ASN A 3 11.68 2.33 -14.23
C ASN A 3 11.41 3.84 -14.24
N ASN A 4 11.90 4.55 -15.27
CA ASN A 4 11.60 5.99 -15.43
C ASN A 4 10.12 6.22 -15.72
N THR A 5 9.53 5.40 -16.58
CA THR A 5 8.09 5.46 -16.88
C THR A 5 7.23 5.09 -15.67
N LEU A 6 7.70 4.16 -14.81
CA LEU A 6 7.00 3.82 -13.56
C LEU A 6 7.06 4.98 -12.55
N ALA A 7 8.23 5.59 -12.36
CA ALA A 7 8.41 6.71 -11.44
C ALA A 7 7.54 7.92 -11.81
N GLU A 8 7.49 8.28 -13.10
CA GLU A 8 6.67 9.38 -13.60
C GLU A 8 5.17 9.11 -13.36
N ARG A 9 4.72 7.87 -13.59
CA ARG A 9 3.32 7.48 -13.36
C ARG A 9 2.95 7.54 -11.87
N MET A 10 3.83 7.05 -11.00
CA MET A 10 3.61 7.13 -9.56
C MET A 10 3.59 8.60 -9.08
N SER A 11 4.50 9.43 -9.59
CA SER A 11 4.49 10.87 -9.29
C SER A 11 3.18 11.54 -9.73
N HIS A 12 2.68 11.20 -10.92
CA HIS A 12 1.43 11.72 -11.44
C HIS A 12 0.20 11.34 -10.58
N GLU A 13 0.19 10.13 -10.04
CA GLU A 13 -0.89 9.62 -9.17
C GLU A 13 -0.74 10.13 -7.72
N GLY A 14 0.34 10.85 -7.40
CA GLY A 14 0.52 11.52 -6.11
C GLY A 14 1.26 10.69 -5.06
N PHE A 15 1.99 9.65 -5.45
CA PHE A 15 2.90 8.96 -4.52
C PHE A 15 4.03 9.89 -4.08
N SER A 16 4.49 9.75 -2.83
CA SER A 16 5.65 10.49 -2.36
C SER A 16 6.95 10.01 -3.00
N ASP A 17 7.92 10.91 -3.11
CA ASP A 17 9.27 10.61 -3.58
C ASP A 17 9.91 9.42 -2.85
N THR A 18 9.61 9.25 -1.55
CA THR A 18 10.11 8.13 -0.76
C THR A 18 9.57 6.80 -1.28
N ILE A 19 8.25 6.69 -1.47
CA ILE A 19 7.62 5.46 -1.98
C ILE A 19 8.06 5.20 -3.43
N ILE A 20 8.12 6.24 -4.27
CA ILE A 20 8.60 6.14 -5.65
C ILE A 20 10.01 5.56 -5.68
N ARG A 21 10.92 6.06 -4.85
CA ARG A 21 12.30 5.56 -4.77
C ARG A 21 12.36 4.11 -4.31
N ILE A 22 11.57 3.74 -3.30
CA ILE A 22 11.52 2.35 -2.81
C ILE A 22 10.99 1.42 -3.90
N GLN A 23 9.87 1.77 -4.53
CA GLN A 23 9.22 0.95 -5.55
C GLN A 23 10.06 0.79 -6.82
N THR A 24 10.72 1.86 -7.27
CA THR A 24 11.47 1.84 -8.54
C THR A 24 12.93 1.40 -8.37
N GLY A 25 13.38 1.19 -7.13
CA GLY A 25 14.76 0.87 -6.83
C GLY A 25 15.74 1.95 -7.28
N SER A 26 15.29 3.20 -7.48
CA SER A 26 16.10 4.32 -7.96
C SER A 26 17.04 4.82 -6.85
N HIS A 27 18.01 3.97 -6.49
CA HIS A 27 19.13 4.30 -5.64
C HIS A 27 20.35 4.59 -6.50
N ARG A 28 20.68 5.88 -6.64
CA ARG A 28 22.09 6.30 -6.62
C ARG A 28 22.51 6.40 -5.15
N ALA A 29 22.62 5.29 -4.43
CA ALA A 29 23.06 5.30 -3.04
C ALA A 29 24.51 4.79 -2.96
N SER A 30 25.42 5.74 -2.72
CA SER A 30 26.72 5.46 -2.13
C SER A 30 26.50 4.79 -0.77
N VAL A 31 27.33 3.81 -0.43
CA VAL A 31 27.22 2.84 0.69
C VAL A 31 27.05 3.46 2.11
N THR A 32 27.08 4.79 2.23
CA THR A 32 27.00 5.53 3.50
C THR A 32 25.64 6.12 3.87
N GLN A 33 24.62 6.06 3.02
CA GLN A 33 23.27 6.52 3.41
C GLN A 33 22.49 5.38 4.05
N LEU A 34 22.23 5.51 5.36
CA LEU A 34 21.25 4.69 6.10
C LEU A 34 19.99 4.54 5.23
N GLN A 35 19.65 3.30 4.85
CA GLN A 35 18.39 3.02 4.16
C GLN A 35 17.26 3.65 4.98
N PRO A 36 16.38 4.47 4.37
CA PRO A 36 15.21 4.96 5.06
C PRO A 36 14.47 3.75 5.63
N ALA A 37 14.11 3.79 6.92
CA ALA A 37 13.29 2.74 7.51
C ALA A 37 12.04 2.58 6.65
N LEU A 38 11.81 1.36 6.15
CA LEU A 38 10.65 1.09 5.32
C LEU A 38 9.39 1.30 6.16
N PRO A 39 8.41 2.09 5.67
CA PRO A 39 7.16 2.23 6.40
C PRO A 39 6.46 0.87 6.46
N SER A 40 5.84 0.60 7.61
CA SER A 40 5.24 -0.69 7.95
C SER A 40 3.80 -0.50 8.42
N LEU A 41 3.03 -1.59 8.54
CA LEU A 41 1.66 -1.51 9.05
C LEU A 41 1.57 -0.83 10.42
N ASP A 42 2.58 -0.99 11.29
CA ASP A 42 2.62 -0.35 12.62
C ASP A 42 2.68 1.19 12.56
N SER A 43 3.05 1.75 11.40
CA SER A 43 3.05 3.20 11.18
C SER A 43 1.69 3.75 10.74
N VAL A 44 0.72 2.87 10.47
CA VAL A 44 -0.66 3.25 10.14
C VAL A 44 -1.50 3.10 11.39
N ASP A 45 -2.00 4.23 11.90
CA ASP A 45 -2.96 4.23 13.00
C ASP A 45 -4.31 3.71 12.49
N PHE A 46 -4.71 2.52 12.92
CA PHE A 46 -5.96 1.85 12.54
C PHE A 46 -6.97 1.93 13.68
N ASP A 47 -8.01 2.74 13.50
CA ASP A 47 -9.29 2.58 14.20
C ASP A 47 -10.22 1.63 13.42
N SER A 48 -11.41 1.34 13.97
CA SER A 48 -12.37 0.44 13.33
C SER A 48 -12.82 0.90 11.94
N ASP A 49 -13.10 2.19 11.76
CA ASP A 49 -13.53 2.76 10.48
C ASP A 49 -12.45 2.64 9.40
N LYS A 50 -11.20 2.94 9.75
CA LYS A 50 -10.06 2.86 8.83
C LYS A 50 -9.63 1.41 8.58
N ALA A 51 -9.81 0.52 9.54
CA ALA A 51 -9.64 -0.91 9.34
C ALA A 51 -10.65 -1.46 8.32
N ALA A 52 -11.90 -1.00 8.35
CA ALA A 52 -12.89 -1.38 7.33
C ALA A 52 -12.48 -0.91 5.92
N ALA A 53 -11.99 0.33 5.80
CA ALA A 53 -11.47 0.86 4.54
C ALA A 53 -10.27 0.05 4.03
N ALA A 54 -9.36 -0.34 4.93
CA ALA A 54 -8.20 -1.17 4.62
C ALA A 54 -8.57 -2.58 4.18
N ILE A 55 -9.57 -3.19 4.81
CA ILE A 55 -10.08 -4.51 4.39
C ILE A 55 -10.63 -4.40 2.96
N SER A 56 -11.47 -3.41 2.66
CA SER A 56 -11.99 -3.21 1.31
C SER A 56 -10.87 -2.99 0.29
N LEU A 57 -9.89 -2.15 0.61
CA LEU A 57 -8.71 -1.95 -0.23
C LEU A 57 -8.01 -3.27 -0.54
N VAL A 58 -7.72 -4.10 0.49
CA VAL A 58 -7.03 -5.38 0.30
C VAL A 58 -7.83 -6.31 -0.59
N MET A 59 -9.14 -6.43 -0.36
CA MET A 59 -10.01 -7.27 -1.20
C MET A 59 -9.99 -6.80 -2.65
N ASN A 60 -10.19 -5.50 -2.88
CA ASN A 60 -10.14 -4.90 -4.22
C ASN A 60 -8.77 -5.05 -4.88
N TYR A 61 -7.68 -4.93 -4.12
CA TYR A 61 -6.32 -5.11 -4.62
C TYR A 61 -6.07 -6.55 -5.04
N LEU A 62 -6.46 -7.54 -4.23
CA LEU A 62 -6.26 -8.97 -4.53
C LEU A 62 -7.09 -9.45 -5.71
N GLU A 63 -8.24 -8.83 -6.00
CA GLU A 63 -9.02 -9.11 -7.22
C GLU A 63 -8.28 -8.67 -8.50
N LEU A 64 -7.48 -7.60 -8.41
CA LEU A 64 -6.80 -6.99 -9.54
C LEU A 64 -5.34 -7.43 -9.68
N TRP A 65 -4.73 -7.89 -8.59
CA TRP A 65 -3.32 -8.17 -8.50
C TRP A 65 -3.01 -9.63 -8.85
N GLY A 66 -2.08 -9.83 -9.78
CA GLY A 66 -1.74 -11.15 -10.29
C GLY A 66 -0.72 -11.87 -9.39
N PRO A 67 -0.85 -13.20 -9.18
CA PRO A 67 0.10 -13.96 -8.35
C PRO A 67 1.53 -14.03 -8.92
N ALA A 68 1.74 -13.58 -10.16
CA ALA A 68 3.04 -13.53 -10.83
C ALA A 68 3.86 -12.26 -10.51
N ASP A 69 3.25 -11.26 -9.87
CA ASP A 69 3.92 -10.00 -9.57
C ASP A 69 4.86 -10.17 -8.38
N VAL A 70 6.16 -9.92 -8.60
CA VAL A 70 7.18 -10.00 -7.54
C VAL A 70 7.19 -8.76 -6.64
N GLU A 71 6.66 -7.64 -7.14
CA GLU A 71 6.57 -6.34 -6.46
C GLU A 71 5.11 -5.94 -6.20
N VAL A 72 4.90 -4.81 -5.51
CA VAL A 72 3.56 -4.20 -5.40
C VAL A 72 3.09 -3.81 -6.80
N GLY A 73 1.94 -4.33 -7.23
CA GLY A 73 1.33 -3.99 -8.51
C GLY A 73 0.73 -2.60 -8.45
N ILE A 74 1.51 -1.57 -8.84
CA ILE A 74 1.10 -0.16 -8.73
C ILE A 74 -0.23 0.12 -9.42
N ASP A 75 -0.48 -0.48 -10.58
CA ASP A 75 -1.71 -0.25 -11.33
C ASP A 75 -2.93 -0.85 -10.62
N ALA A 76 -2.79 -2.08 -10.12
CA ALA A 76 -3.81 -2.72 -9.30
C ALA A 76 -4.06 -1.93 -8.01
N LEU A 77 -3.00 -1.40 -7.38
CA LEU A 77 -3.10 -0.59 -6.18
C LEU A 77 -3.85 0.73 -6.43
N ILE A 78 -3.51 1.46 -7.48
CA ILE A 78 -4.18 2.71 -7.86
C ILE A 78 -5.67 2.45 -8.12
N SER A 79 -5.98 1.40 -8.87
CA SER A 79 -7.36 1.01 -9.17
C SER A 79 -8.13 0.61 -7.91
N ALA A 80 -7.53 -0.18 -7.02
CA ALA A 80 -8.13 -0.59 -5.75
C ALA A 80 -8.37 0.62 -4.83
N HIS A 81 -7.39 1.52 -4.73
CA HIS A 81 -7.48 2.74 -3.94
C HIS A 81 -8.59 3.67 -4.45
N LYS A 82 -8.67 3.90 -5.76
CA LYS A 82 -9.75 4.69 -6.36
C LYS A 82 -11.13 4.07 -6.09
N LYS A 83 -11.24 2.73 -6.14
CA LYS A 83 -12.48 2.00 -5.85
C LYS A 83 -12.87 2.13 -4.37
N SER A 84 -11.95 1.94 -3.43
CA SER A 84 -12.23 2.07 -2.00
C SER A 84 -12.61 3.51 -1.60
N THR A 85 -12.01 4.52 -2.23
CA THR A 85 -12.35 5.93 -1.95
C THR A 85 -13.76 6.28 -2.44
N CYS A 86 -14.24 5.64 -3.50
CA CYS A 86 -15.63 5.80 -3.97
C CYS A 86 -16.67 5.16 -3.03
N GLU A 87 -16.29 4.23 -2.16
CA GLU A 87 -17.18 3.54 -1.22
C GLU A 87 -17.57 4.40 0.00
N GLN A 88 -17.08 5.66 0.08
CA GLN A 88 -17.45 6.66 1.08
C GLN A 88 -17.17 6.26 2.53
N TYR A 89 -15.97 5.76 2.81
CA TYR A 89 -15.51 5.56 4.20
C TYR A 89 -15.34 6.91 4.92
N PRO A 90 -15.71 7.02 6.22
CA PRO A 90 -15.54 8.25 7.00
C PRO A 90 -14.08 8.71 7.06
N PHE A 91 -13.15 7.75 7.09
CA PHE A 91 -11.70 7.97 7.10
C PHE A 91 -11.07 7.18 5.94
N PRO A 92 -11.02 7.75 4.73
CA PRO A 92 -10.42 7.09 3.60
C PRO A 92 -8.91 6.95 3.82
N LEU A 93 -8.36 5.81 3.41
CA LEU A 93 -6.91 5.63 3.39
C LEU A 93 -6.26 6.61 2.43
N THR A 94 -5.08 7.08 2.77
CA THR A 94 -4.19 7.75 1.83
C THR A 94 -3.57 6.76 0.85
N LEU A 95 -3.03 7.26 -0.26
CA LEU A 95 -2.31 6.42 -1.23
C LEU A 95 -1.04 5.81 -0.62
N GLU A 96 -0.40 6.50 0.33
CA GLU A 96 0.76 5.99 1.06
C GLU A 96 0.39 4.81 1.96
N GLU A 97 -0.66 4.96 2.76
CA GLU A 97 -1.17 3.86 3.61
C GLU A 97 -1.60 2.67 2.76
N SER A 98 -2.23 2.95 1.62
CA SER A 98 -2.63 1.91 0.67
C SER A 98 -1.43 1.13 0.14
N TRP A 99 -0.33 1.83 -0.16
CA TRP A 99 0.92 1.20 -0.59
C TRP A 99 1.58 0.39 0.52
N ILE A 100 1.61 0.92 1.75
CA ILE A 100 2.14 0.20 2.92
C ILE A 100 1.38 -1.12 3.11
N ILE A 101 0.04 -1.08 3.08
CA ILE A 101 -0.82 -2.26 3.22
C ILE A 101 -0.54 -3.28 2.10
N ALA A 102 -0.48 -2.82 0.84
CA ALA A 102 -0.21 -3.70 -0.30
C ALA A 102 1.20 -4.33 -0.24
N ARG A 103 2.20 -3.58 0.23
CA ARG A 103 3.55 -4.10 0.48
C ARG A 103 3.55 -5.13 1.60
N GLU A 104 2.84 -4.90 2.69
CA GLU A 104 2.79 -5.89 3.79
C GLU A 104 2.05 -7.16 3.39
N CYS A 105 1.02 -7.08 2.53
CA CYS A 105 0.41 -8.26 1.92
C CYS A 105 1.43 -9.11 1.15
N ARG A 106 2.46 -8.47 0.55
CA ARG A 106 3.57 -9.17 -0.12
C ARG A 106 4.57 -9.75 0.87
N CYS A 107 4.94 -8.98 1.90
CA CYS A 107 5.97 -9.37 2.85
C CYS A 107 5.51 -10.47 3.82
N GLN A 108 4.28 -10.39 4.30
CA GLN A 108 3.75 -11.25 5.35
C GLN A 108 2.65 -12.21 4.87
N GLY A 109 2.11 -11.95 3.67
CA GLY A 109 0.94 -12.64 3.14
C GLY A 109 -0.36 -11.91 3.46
N SER A 110 -1.27 -11.87 2.49
CA SER A 110 -2.54 -11.14 2.63
C SER A 110 -3.43 -11.65 3.76
N SER A 111 -3.39 -12.95 4.08
CA SER A 111 -4.15 -13.52 5.20
C SER A 111 -3.68 -12.98 6.55
N ALA A 112 -2.38 -12.79 6.75
CA ALA A 112 -1.83 -12.22 7.98
C ALA A 112 -2.26 -10.75 8.15
N VAL A 113 -2.17 -9.97 7.06
CA VAL A 113 -2.62 -8.58 7.05
C VAL A 113 -4.12 -8.48 7.32
N LEU A 114 -4.95 -9.29 6.63
CA LEU A 114 -6.40 -9.30 6.85
C LEU A 114 -6.75 -9.67 8.30
N ASN A 115 -6.07 -10.65 8.90
CA ASN A 115 -6.32 -11.01 10.30
C ASN A 115 -6.03 -9.85 11.26
N LEU A 116 -4.95 -9.10 11.02
CA LEU A 116 -4.63 -7.92 11.82
C LEU A 116 -5.71 -6.85 11.66
N LEU A 117 -6.11 -6.55 10.43
CA LEU A 117 -7.16 -5.56 10.16
C LEU A 117 -8.52 -5.97 10.74
N PHE A 118 -8.89 -7.25 10.63
CA PHE A 118 -10.10 -7.76 11.28
C PHE A 118 -10.01 -7.69 12.81
N SER A 119 -8.82 -7.89 13.39
CA SER A 119 -8.63 -7.68 14.82
C SER A 119 -8.87 -6.22 15.20
N SER A 120 -8.30 -5.26 14.47
CA SER A 120 -8.51 -3.83 14.69
C SER A 120 -9.98 -3.41 14.52
N LEU A 121 -10.66 -3.96 13.51
CA LEU A 121 -12.09 -3.71 13.28
C LEU A 121 -12.96 -4.14 14.47
N ASN A 122 -12.59 -5.24 15.14
CA ASN A 122 -13.36 -5.81 16.25
C ASN A 122 -12.92 -5.33 17.64
N GLN A 123 -11.92 -4.44 17.74
CA GLN A 123 -11.46 -3.91 19.03
C GLN A 123 -12.41 -2.89 19.68
N ASP A 124 -13.34 -2.32 18.89
CA ASP A 124 -14.33 -1.33 19.34
C ASP A 124 -15.71 -1.94 19.66
N CYS A 125 -15.81 -3.26 19.83
CA CYS A 125 -17.03 -3.98 20.23
C CYS A 125 -17.03 -4.41 21.72
#